data_AF-A0A367KTP8-F1
#
_entry.id   AF-A0A367KTP8-F1
#
_cell.length_a   1.000
_cell.length_b   1.000
_cell.length_c   1.000
_cell.angle_alpha   90.00
_cell.angle_beta   90.00
_cell.angle_gamma   90.00
#
_symmetry.space_group_name_H-M   'P 1'
#
loop_
_entity.id
_entity.type
_entity.pdbx_description
1 polymer ?
#
loop_
_entity_poly.entity_id
_entity_poly.type
_entity_poly.pdbx_seq_one_letter_code
_entity_poly.pdbx_strand_id
1 'polypeptide(L)'
;MNYRDESSDDDDWRDPHINDRSTAMSTEEAKEELSDTPNDYWVLPPHCSAIDIMGPRRSRLGEIMRTTGVYARYNEPLHQVNLWGDQMAIIKAKKQLDWINRRIAELDTSMLRRGNKWGKPERQMTEKEKIKEEKKQQKIEVEKQYLKDPPKPQPFNMFYYVSPDSVVIERLLRPNESYLNQIRVDCKTFIKYNPHTHTFQLSGNEESRLKMAANRLRNLHLRYARSIEAVTARLIQKPAKNVLLKYKRLPPGFILSEYTLPDIENVLREKQRILETISVEGNNLSEEVKALDLQNEVKIQTLLDHGLESLRLKDWVVRMKIRFGTICLIDFPRKDDIQLTIEQVSSKIFNKERFVSALAPCIGKTEQDLDSLFKYLKTHGDEFSDNPRTSFLITAAQHPSTIPAEERRKQINYGQLWKTQTEITFIDRNKCGLWNTVTHCTDLVDISCFDPEDPYSWDLKLQYARSFPHDDINAPHERFSENSSLSASGRLVLPSVFDYFPEIVTQKTIWSYGWLDFVIEICKQELWDLTKIERENDDLALDLSHIEPHRVLFKVSMYKESWRDRFASNLDLRVGEAPSWTLRDFLVTPKENARTLMHCAKKFGKVLSREVPLYYNKP
;
A
#
# COMPACT_ATOMS: atom_id res chain seq x y z
N MET A 1 -29.17 5.32 11.58
CA MET A 1 -27.80 5.00 12.04
C MET A 1 -27.21 4.07 11.00
N ASN A 2 -26.43 4.62 10.07
CA ASN A 2 -25.88 3.91 8.92
C ASN A 2 -24.44 3.50 9.23
N TYR A 3 -24.23 2.26 9.66
CA TYR A 3 -22.92 1.61 9.59
C TYR A 3 -22.83 0.93 8.23
N ARG A 4 -21.97 1.45 7.36
CA ARG A 4 -21.61 0.85 6.08
C ARG A 4 -20.17 0.38 6.29
N ASP A 5 -20.01 -0.82 6.84
CA ASP A 5 -18.69 -1.39 7.11
C ASP A 5 -18.04 -1.87 5.82
N GLU A 6 -16.76 -1.55 5.72
CA GLU A 6 -15.92 -1.53 4.52
C GLU A 6 -15.07 -2.81 4.48
N SER A 7 -15.04 -3.44 3.31
CA SER A 7 -14.40 -4.70 2.99
C SER A 7 -12.87 -4.62 3.07
N SER A 8 -12.25 -5.21 4.10
CA SER A 8 -10.79 -5.35 4.18
C SER A 8 -10.34 -6.64 3.51
N ASP A 9 -9.97 -6.56 2.23
CA ASP A 9 -9.36 -7.67 1.50
C ASP A 9 -7.85 -7.48 1.36
N ASP A 10 -7.13 -8.29 2.13
CA ASP A 10 -5.69 -8.23 2.32
C ASP A 10 -4.92 -8.96 1.21
N ASP A 11 -4.54 -8.24 0.14
CA ASP A 11 -3.76 -8.75 -1.01
C ASP A 11 -2.46 -7.95 -1.27
N ASP A 12 -1.41 -8.66 -1.71
CA ASP A 12 0.02 -8.22 -1.87
C ASP A 12 0.22 -7.07 -2.88
N TRP A 13 0.92 -6.00 -2.45
CA TRP A 13 1.02 -4.65 -3.04
C TRP A 13 2.22 -4.27 -3.93
N ARG A 14 2.87 -5.23 -4.62
CA ARG A 14 4.16 -4.95 -5.30
C ARG A 14 4.21 -4.73 -6.82
N ASP A 15 5.21 -3.93 -7.19
CA ASP A 15 5.96 -3.83 -8.46
C ASP A 15 7.47 -4.08 -8.14
N PRO A 16 8.16 -5.06 -8.77
CA PRO A 16 9.51 -5.51 -8.39
C PRO A 16 10.71 -4.69 -8.96
N HIS A 17 10.53 -3.49 -9.54
CA HIS A 17 11.59 -2.82 -10.31
C HIS A 17 12.33 -1.61 -9.67
N ILE A 18 12.57 -1.59 -8.35
CA ILE A 18 13.34 -0.51 -7.70
C ILE A 18 14.62 -1.05 -7.03
N ASN A 19 15.78 -0.55 -7.50
CA ASN A 19 17.13 -1.05 -7.21
C ASN A 19 17.73 -0.66 -5.84
N ASP A 20 18.47 -1.62 -5.25
CA ASP A 20 19.21 -1.62 -3.97
C ASP A 20 20.50 -0.78 -3.89
N ARG A 21 20.87 -0.33 -2.68
CA ARG A 21 22.27 -0.15 -2.23
C ARG A 21 22.49 -0.53 -0.75
N SER A 22 23.49 -1.41 -0.54
CA SER A 22 24.04 -2.03 0.68
C SER A 22 24.71 -1.06 1.68
N THR A 23 24.92 -1.36 2.98
CA THR A 23 26.04 -2.19 3.51
C THR A 23 26.07 -2.31 5.06
N ALA A 24 26.49 -3.50 5.55
CA ALA A 24 27.24 -3.89 6.78
C ALA A 24 26.64 -3.91 8.22
N MET A 25 27.18 -4.85 9.00
CA MET A 25 26.78 -5.42 10.31
C MET A 25 27.80 -5.11 11.44
N SER A 26 27.38 -5.23 12.73
CA SER A 26 27.84 -6.26 13.71
C SER A 26 27.90 -5.84 15.21
N THR A 27 27.18 -6.63 16.04
CA THR A 27 27.38 -7.21 17.41
C THR A 27 27.89 -6.44 18.66
N GLU A 28 27.03 -6.44 19.71
CA GLU A 28 27.12 -7.01 21.11
C GLU A 28 28.51 -7.15 21.80
N GLU A 29 28.75 -7.04 23.13
CA GLU A 29 27.93 -7.03 24.38
C GLU A 29 28.79 -6.63 25.62
N ALA A 30 28.12 -6.45 26.78
CA ALA A 30 28.56 -6.58 28.19
C ALA A 30 29.30 -5.45 28.98
N LYS A 31 28.85 -5.26 30.23
CA LYS A 31 29.21 -4.27 31.26
C LYS A 31 30.06 -4.92 32.37
N GLU A 32 31.03 -4.19 32.93
CA GLU A 32 31.67 -4.52 34.22
C GLU A 32 32.03 -3.24 35.01
N GLU A 33 32.00 -3.35 36.34
CA GLU A 33 31.99 -2.28 37.35
C GLU A 33 33.34 -1.54 37.53
N LEU A 34 33.25 -0.27 37.96
CA LEU A 34 34.30 0.73 37.87
C LEU A 34 35.24 0.81 39.09
N SER A 35 36.55 0.73 38.85
CA SER A 35 37.61 1.15 39.79
C SER A 35 37.78 2.67 39.80
N ASP A 36 38.17 3.28 40.93
CA ASP A 36 38.28 4.75 41.10
C ASP A 36 39.46 5.40 40.31
N THR A 37 40.27 4.60 39.62
CA THR A 37 41.28 5.06 38.65
C THR A 37 40.74 4.97 37.23
N PRO A 38 40.75 6.06 36.44
CA PRO A 38 40.28 6.02 35.06
C PRO A 38 41.13 5.08 34.21
N ASN A 39 40.46 4.19 33.48
CA ASN A 39 41.10 3.29 32.54
C ASN A 39 41.78 4.08 31.40
N ASP A 40 41.21 5.23 31.02
CA ASP A 40 41.76 6.10 29.98
C ASP A 40 41.22 7.54 30.13
N TYR A 41 41.75 8.49 29.34
CA TYR A 41 41.29 9.87 29.32
C TYR A 41 41.25 10.43 27.90
N TRP A 42 40.41 11.45 27.71
CA TRP A 42 40.31 12.22 26.47
C TRP A 42 40.52 13.70 26.76
N VAL A 43 41.57 14.28 26.18
CA VAL A 43 41.97 15.67 26.44
C VAL A 43 41.09 16.62 25.64
N LEU A 44 40.57 17.65 26.31
CA LEU A 44 39.78 18.67 25.64
C LEU A 44 40.69 19.52 24.74
N PRO A 45 40.40 19.63 23.44
CA PRO A 45 41.19 20.46 22.54
C PRO A 45 41.11 21.95 22.92
N PRO A 46 42.20 22.72 22.80
CA PRO A 46 42.29 24.09 23.31
C PRO A 46 41.38 25.10 22.59
N HIS A 47 40.80 24.72 21.45
CA HIS A 47 39.90 25.56 20.66
C HIS A 47 38.41 25.33 20.98
N CYS A 48 38.07 24.35 21.83
CA CYS A 48 36.69 24.05 22.21
C CYS A 48 36.47 24.33 23.70
N SER A 49 35.31 24.91 24.05
CA SER A 49 34.94 24.99 25.46
C SER A 49 34.38 23.65 25.95
N ALA A 50 34.45 23.44 27.26
CA ALA A 50 33.93 22.23 27.89
C ALA A 50 32.41 22.06 27.63
N ILE A 51 31.68 23.18 27.53
CA ILE A 51 30.24 23.21 27.25
C ILE A 51 29.94 22.77 25.82
N ASP A 52 30.81 23.12 24.86
CA ASP A 52 30.60 22.80 23.45
C ASP A 52 30.66 21.29 23.21
N ILE A 53 31.62 20.61 23.85
CA ILE A 53 31.77 19.15 23.73
C ILE A 53 30.74 18.41 24.58
N MET A 54 30.56 18.80 25.84
CA MET A 54 29.71 18.05 26.79
C MET A 54 28.21 18.42 26.73
N GLY A 55 27.86 19.52 26.07
CA GLY A 55 26.51 20.08 26.04
C GLY A 55 26.12 20.82 27.33
N PRO A 56 25.02 21.60 27.30
CA PRO A 56 24.53 22.32 28.46
C PRO A 56 24.20 21.34 29.60
N ARG A 57 24.72 21.63 30.81
CA ARG A 57 24.63 20.74 31.99
C ARG A 57 25.19 19.32 31.76
N ARG A 58 26.14 19.15 30.83
CA ARG A 58 26.78 17.86 30.51
C ARG A 58 25.81 16.80 29.95
N SER A 59 24.69 17.22 29.38
CA SER A 59 23.64 16.33 28.84
C SER A 59 24.18 15.40 27.74
N ARG A 60 25.08 15.90 26.90
CA ARG A 60 25.70 15.15 25.80
C ARG A 60 26.72 14.14 26.32
N LEU A 61 27.44 14.48 27.39
CA LEU A 61 28.29 13.52 28.09
C LEU A 61 27.46 12.36 28.67
N GLY A 62 26.29 12.65 29.25
CA GLY A 62 25.34 11.63 29.71
C GLY A 62 24.74 10.78 28.58
N GLU A 63 24.64 11.30 27.37
CA GLU A 63 24.24 10.55 26.17
C GLU A 63 25.36 9.63 25.67
N ILE A 64 26.61 10.10 25.66
CA ILE A 64 27.78 9.28 25.34
C ILE A 64 27.88 8.12 26.32
N MET A 65 27.69 8.37 27.63
CA MET A 65 27.68 7.30 28.64
C MET A 65 26.56 6.27 28.40
N ARG A 66 25.35 6.71 28.04
CA ARG A 66 24.21 5.81 27.73
C ARG A 66 24.42 4.99 26.46
N THR A 67 24.99 5.59 25.42
CA THR A 67 25.15 4.96 24.11
C THR A 67 26.37 4.04 24.02
N THR A 68 27.43 4.36 24.75
CA THR A 68 28.68 3.58 24.73
C THR A 68 28.84 2.64 25.91
N GLY A 69 28.06 2.82 26.99
CA GLY A 69 28.19 2.05 28.22
C GLY A 69 29.40 2.45 29.09
N VAL A 70 30.19 3.44 28.68
CA VAL A 70 31.34 3.97 29.42
C VAL A 70 30.87 4.91 30.53
N TYR A 71 31.47 4.84 31.71
CA TYR A 71 31.34 5.90 32.69
C TYR A 71 32.35 7.00 32.38
N ALA A 72 31.89 8.25 32.26
CA ALA A 72 32.74 9.38 31.88
C ALA A 72 32.53 10.55 32.83
N ARG A 73 33.62 11.18 33.30
CA ARG A 73 33.58 12.34 34.20
C ARG A 73 34.59 13.38 33.75
N TYR A 74 34.13 14.62 33.62
CA TYR A 74 35.01 15.74 33.30
C TYR A 74 35.87 16.14 34.50
N ASN A 75 37.18 16.18 34.29
CA ASN A 75 38.18 16.67 35.21
C ASN A 75 38.60 18.09 34.77
N GLU A 76 38.03 19.07 35.45
CA GLU A 76 38.24 20.50 35.17
C GLU A 76 39.70 20.95 35.37
N PRO A 77 40.42 20.62 36.48
CA PRO A 77 41.81 21.02 36.65
C PRO A 77 42.77 20.44 35.60
N LEU A 78 42.48 19.28 35.01
CA LEU A 78 43.31 18.64 33.98
C LEU A 78 42.78 18.88 32.55
N HIS A 79 41.68 19.63 32.39
CA HIS A 79 40.98 19.84 31.11
C HIS A 79 40.81 18.56 30.27
N GLN A 80 40.37 17.47 30.91
CA GLN A 80 40.17 16.18 30.25
C GLN A 80 38.90 15.47 30.73
N VAL A 81 38.36 14.59 29.91
CA VAL A 81 37.30 13.66 30.28
C VAL A 81 37.96 12.35 30.68
N ASN A 82 37.84 11.99 31.95
CA ASN A 82 38.24 10.69 32.47
C ASN A 82 37.20 9.65 32.04
N LEU A 83 37.66 8.50 31.54
CA LEU A 83 36.84 7.43 31.01
C LEU A 83 37.14 6.13 31.75
N TRP A 84 36.09 5.40 32.06
CA TRP A 84 36.17 4.09 32.67
C TRP A 84 35.19 3.12 32.03
N GLY A 85 35.62 1.89 31.85
CA GLY A 85 34.84 0.84 31.21
C GLY A 85 35.71 -0.03 30.31
N ASP A 86 35.08 -0.93 29.56
CA ASP A 86 35.79 -1.81 28.64
C ASP A 86 36.54 -1.02 27.54
N GLN A 87 37.66 -1.57 27.08
CA GLN A 87 38.54 -0.90 26.12
C GLN A 87 37.82 -0.62 24.79
N MET A 88 36.92 -1.50 24.36
CA MET A 88 36.10 -1.27 23.18
C MET A 88 35.06 -0.16 23.39
N ALA A 89 34.49 -0.09 24.59
CA ALA A 89 33.55 0.97 24.98
C ALA A 89 34.28 2.33 25.04
N ILE A 90 35.48 2.38 25.63
CA ILE A 90 36.34 3.59 25.69
C ILE A 90 36.72 4.07 24.30
N ILE A 91 37.10 3.16 23.40
CA ILE A 91 37.38 3.51 21.99
C ILE A 91 36.13 4.08 21.31
N LYS A 92 34.94 3.51 21.56
CA LYS A 92 33.68 4.05 21.03
C LYS A 92 33.38 5.45 21.61
N ALA A 93 33.59 5.66 22.90
CA ALA A 93 33.40 6.96 23.55
C ALA A 93 34.39 8.03 23.04
N LYS A 94 35.68 7.69 22.90
CA LYS A 94 36.67 8.57 22.27
C LYS A 94 36.32 8.89 20.83
N LYS A 95 35.88 7.91 20.04
CA LYS A 95 35.41 8.14 18.66
C LYS A 95 34.22 9.10 18.60
N GLN A 96 33.26 8.99 19.53
CA GLN A 96 32.14 9.92 19.62
C GLN A 96 32.59 11.33 20.05
N LEU A 97 33.49 11.44 21.03
CA LEU A 97 34.08 12.72 21.44
C LEU A 97 34.88 13.38 20.31
N ASP A 98 35.68 12.61 19.58
CA ASP A 98 36.43 13.06 18.40
C ASP A 98 35.51 13.43 17.24
N TRP A 99 34.36 12.76 17.09
CA TRP A 99 33.36 13.11 16.09
C TRP A 99 32.65 14.42 16.45
N ILE A 100 32.29 14.61 17.72
CA ILE A 100 31.71 15.87 18.22
C ILE A 100 32.73 16.99 18.03
N ASN A 101 34.00 16.77 18.41
CA ASN A 101 35.06 17.73 18.21
C ASN A 101 35.25 18.08 16.73
N ARG A 102 35.28 17.08 15.83
CA ARG A 102 35.33 17.32 14.38
C ARG A 102 34.14 18.12 13.87
N ARG A 103 32.94 17.81 14.36
CA ARG A 103 31.72 18.54 13.99
C ARG A 103 31.71 19.98 14.50
N ILE A 104 32.28 20.22 15.68
CA ILE A 104 32.47 21.57 16.23
C ILE A 104 33.56 22.31 15.44
N ALA A 105 34.67 21.68 15.11
CA ALA A 105 35.69 22.26 14.23
C ALA A 105 35.15 22.55 12.81
N GLU A 106 34.25 21.72 12.28
CA GLU A 106 33.52 21.98 11.03
C GLU A 106 32.56 23.17 11.17
N LEU A 107 31.86 23.28 12.30
CA LEU A 107 30.99 24.40 12.60
C LEU A 107 31.78 25.69 12.83
N ASP A 108 32.91 25.66 13.51
CA ASP A 108 33.81 26.79 13.71
C ASP A 108 34.48 27.20 12.41
N THR A 109 34.91 26.26 11.56
CA THR A 109 35.36 26.60 10.20
C THR A 109 34.21 27.12 9.34
N SER A 110 32.96 26.77 9.61
CA SER A 110 31.78 27.36 8.94
C SER A 110 31.38 28.74 9.50
N MET A 111 31.61 28.98 10.80
CA MET A 111 31.36 30.25 11.49
C MET A 111 32.46 31.28 11.17
N LEU A 112 33.72 30.84 11.13
CA LEU A 112 34.86 31.62 10.60
C LEU A 112 34.70 31.92 9.10
N ARG A 113 33.94 31.12 8.34
CA ARG A 113 33.53 31.45 6.96
C ARG A 113 32.39 32.48 6.89
N ARG A 114 31.71 32.77 8.00
CA ARG A 114 30.62 33.77 8.07
C ARG A 114 31.06 35.10 8.70
N GLY A 115 32.15 35.13 9.45
CA GLY A 115 32.75 36.36 9.98
C GLY A 115 33.79 36.98 9.04
N ASN A 116 33.49 38.17 8.51
CA ASN A 116 34.39 39.08 7.80
C ASN A 116 35.08 38.53 6.52
N LYS A 117 34.39 38.74 5.39
CA LYS A 117 34.94 38.63 4.03
C LYS A 117 36.09 39.63 3.82
N TRP A 118 37.32 39.19 4.04
CA TRP A 118 38.42 39.49 3.12
C TRP A 118 38.55 38.28 2.20
N GLY A 119 38.27 38.50 0.90
CA GLY A 119 38.13 37.43 -0.08
C GLY A 119 39.39 36.57 -0.21
N LYS A 120 39.30 35.31 0.20
CA LYS A 120 40.17 34.26 -0.33
C LYS A 120 39.56 33.75 -1.63
N PRO A 121 40.37 33.61 -2.70
CA PRO A 121 39.88 33.36 -4.05
C PRO A 121 39.12 32.05 -4.11
N GLU A 122 37.99 32.07 -4.83
CA GLU A 122 37.18 30.90 -5.13
C GLU A 122 38.10 29.77 -5.61
N ARG A 123 38.04 28.64 -4.91
CA ARG A 123 38.56 27.38 -5.46
C ARG A 123 37.97 27.26 -6.86
N GLN A 124 38.80 27.26 -7.89
CA GLN A 124 38.32 27.15 -9.26
C GLN A 124 37.51 25.85 -9.33
N MET A 125 36.18 26.00 -9.34
CA MET A 125 35.28 24.89 -9.63
C MET A 125 35.77 24.26 -10.93
N THR A 126 35.91 22.94 -10.91
CA THR A 126 36.28 22.16 -12.08
C THR A 126 35.31 22.53 -13.22
N GLU A 127 35.77 22.66 -14.47
CA GLU A 127 34.90 23.08 -15.59
C GLU A 127 33.61 22.25 -15.68
N LYS A 128 33.69 20.95 -15.37
CA LYS A 128 32.54 20.04 -15.33
C LYS A 128 31.52 20.36 -14.21
N GLU A 129 31.95 20.92 -13.09
CA GLU A 129 31.09 21.32 -11.97
C GLU A 129 30.47 22.70 -12.22
N LYS A 130 31.24 23.66 -12.75
CA LYS A 130 30.71 24.96 -13.19
C LYS A 130 29.61 24.79 -14.23
N ILE A 131 29.85 23.97 -15.26
CA ILE A 131 28.86 23.69 -16.30
C ILE A 131 27.61 23.01 -15.72
N LYS A 132 27.74 22.16 -14.70
CA LYS A 132 26.58 21.50 -14.05
C LYS A 132 25.79 22.48 -13.18
N GLU A 133 26.45 23.31 -12.39
CA GLU A 133 25.79 24.33 -11.57
C GLU A 133 25.17 25.42 -12.41
N GLU A 134 25.84 25.92 -13.44
CA GLU A 134 25.29 26.87 -14.41
C GLU A 134 24.07 26.27 -15.12
N LYS A 135 24.14 25.01 -15.57
CA LYS A 135 22.96 24.34 -16.16
C LYS A 135 21.81 24.20 -15.16
N LYS A 136 22.11 23.94 -13.88
CA LYS A 136 21.08 23.84 -12.82
C LYS A 136 20.47 25.21 -12.50
N GLN A 137 21.28 26.26 -12.42
CA GLN A 137 20.84 27.63 -12.21
C GLN A 137 20.03 28.16 -13.39
N GLN A 138 20.50 27.95 -14.63
CA GLN A 138 19.75 28.27 -15.85
C GLN A 138 18.42 27.53 -15.89
N LYS A 139 18.38 26.26 -15.47
CA LYS A 139 17.12 25.50 -15.38
C LYS A 139 16.17 26.16 -14.36
N ILE A 140 16.64 26.49 -13.17
CA ILE A 140 15.84 27.16 -12.13
C ILE A 140 15.36 28.55 -12.58
N GLU A 141 16.18 29.31 -13.30
CA GLU A 141 15.80 30.62 -13.84
C GLU A 141 14.73 30.51 -14.92
N VAL A 142 14.86 29.55 -15.83
CA VAL A 142 13.85 29.24 -16.84
C VAL A 142 12.55 28.78 -16.19
N GLU A 143 12.62 27.93 -15.15
CA GLU A 143 11.43 27.51 -14.39
C GLU A 143 10.74 28.71 -13.72
N LYS A 144 11.50 29.63 -13.12
CA LYS A 144 10.97 30.87 -12.52
C LYS A 144 10.34 31.82 -13.54
N GLN A 145 10.74 31.75 -14.81
CA GLN A 145 10.17 32.60 -15.86
C GLN A 145 8.70 32.29 -16.10
N TYR A 146 8.30 31.02 -16.11
CA TYR A 146 6.93 30.59 -16.39
C TYR A 146 5.97 30.76 -15.21
N LEU A 147 6.49 31.11 -14.03
CA LEU A 147 5.69 31.44 -12.83
C LEU A 147 5.20 32.90 -12.82
N LYS A 148 5.75 33.75 -13.69
CA LYS A 148 5.39 35.17 -13.81
C LYS A 148 4.51 35.39 -15.04
N ASP A 149 3.91 36.58 -15.13
CA ASP A 149 3.21 36.99 -16.35
C ASP A 149 4.14 36.98 -17.57
N PRO A 150 3.62 36.67 -18.78
CA PRO A 150 4.43 36.59 -19.97
C PRO A 150 5.06 37.96 -20.28
N PRO A 151 6.40 38.03 -20.48
CA PRO A 151 7.10 39.29 -20.71
C PRO A 151 6.75 39.95 -22.05
N LYS A 152 6.18 39.17 -22.98
CA LYS A 152 5.69 39.60 -24.30
C LYS A 152 4.40 38.84 -24.63
N PRO A 153 3.47 39.42 -25.41
CA PRO A 153 2.32 38.70 -25.91
C PRO A 153 2.78 37.45 -26.67
N GLN A 154 2.24 36.29 -26.28
CA GLN A 154 2.59 35.01 -26.86
C GLN A 154 1.82 34.79 -28.17
N PRO A 155 2.41 34.08 -29.15
CA PRO A 155 1.79 33.87 -30.47
C PRO A 155 0.54 32.96 -30.41
N PHE A 156 0.49 32.02 -29.48
CA PHE A 156 -0.63 31.09 -29.33
C PHE A 156 -1.34 31.28 -27.99
N ASN A 157 -2.68 31.32 -28.04
CA ASN A 157 -3.55 31.43 -26.88
C ASN A 157 -4.66 30.37 -26.96
N MET A 158 -5.01 29.78 -25.83
CA MET A 158 -6.10 28.83 -25.70
C MET A 158 -6.88 29.13 -24.44
N PHE A 159 -8.20 28.98 -24.49
CA PHE A 159 -9.08 29.20 -23.36
C PHE A 159 -9.72 27.87 -22.96
N TYR A 160 -9.63 27.53 -21.67
CA TYR A 160 -10.29 26.37 -21.09
C TYR A 160 -11.37 26.85 -20.13
N TYR A 161 -12.61 26.48 -20.42
CA TYR A 161 -13.78 26.84 -19.62
C TYR A 161 -14.01 25.79 -18.54
N VAL A 162 -14.22 26.23 -17.31
CA VAL A 162 -14.50 25.35 -16.17
C VAL A 162 -15.89 25.68 -15.63
N SER A 163 -16.63 24.65 -15.23
CA SER A 163 -17.93 24.84 -14.57
C SER A 163 -17.73 25.63 -13.28
N PRO A 164 -18.64 26.54 -12.88
CA PRO A 164 -18.49 27.39 -11.69
C PRO A 164 -18.66 26.62 -10.36
N ASP A 165 -18.21 25.38 -10.29
CA ASP A 165 -18.14 24.61 -9.05
C ASP A 165 -16.99 25.13 -8.17
N SER A 166 -17.35 25.89 -7.13
CA SER A 166 -16.40 26.56 -6.24
C SER A 166 -15.44 25.58 -5.57
N VAL A 167 -15.89 24.37 -5.23
CA VAL A 167 -15.08 23.36 -4.54
C VAL A 167 -13.97 22.84 -5.45
N VAL A 168 -14.28 22.65 -6.72
CA VAL A 168 -13.33 22.17 -7.73
C VAL A 168 -12.31 23.27 -8.06
N ILE A 169 -12.76 24.51 -8.20
CA ILE A 169 -11.89 25.66 -8.47
C ILE A 169 -10.91 25.92 -7.32
N GLU A 170 -11.39 25.90 -6.06
CA GLU A 170 -10.53 26.05 -4.88
C GLU A 170 -9.47 24.94 -4.80
N ARG A 171 -9.84 23.69 -5.12
CA ARG A 171 -8.91 22.56 -5.17
C ARG A 171 -7.90 22.66 -6.31
N LEU A 172 -8.31 23.20 -7.47
CA LEU A 172 -7.40 23.46 -8.59
C LEU A 172 -6.39 24.55 -8.27
N LEU A 173 -6.81 25.57 -7.51
CA LEU A 173 -5.96 26.69 -7.14
C LEU A 173 -5.04 26.36 -5.95
N ARG A 174 -5.46 25.52 -4.99
CA ARG A 174 -4.69 25.10 -3.77
C ARG A 174 -3.96 26.28 -3.07
N PRO A 175 -3.19 26.08 -1.98
CA PRO A 175 -2.30 27.14 -1.52
C PRO A 175 -1.24 27.41 -2.59
N ASN A 176 -1.18 28.65 -3.10
CA ASN A 176 -0.16 29.18 -4.01
C ASN A 176 -0.09 28.58 -5.42
N GLU A 177 -1.18 28.02 -5.97
CA GLU A 177 -1.23 27.52 -7.34
C GLU A 177 -0.18 26.43 -7.65
N SER A 178 0.24 25.66 -6.65
CA SER A 178 1.35 24.69 -6.74
C SER A 178 1.21 23.70 -7.92
N TYR A 179 0.01 23.19 -8.15
CA TYR A 179 -0.27 22.28 -9.27
C TYR A 179 -0.26 22.98 -10.63
N LEU A 180 -0.80 24.20 -10.73
CA LEU A 180 -0.73 24.98 -11.95
C LEU A 180 0.71 25.39 -12.25
N ASN A 181 1.50 25.72 -11.23
CA ASN A 181 2.93 26.01 -11.35
C ASN A 181 3.71 24.83 -11.93
N GLN A 182 3.40 23.61 -11.49
CA GLN A 182 4.02 22.41 -12.05
C GLN A 182 3.66 22.23 -13.53
N ILE A 183 2.40 22.45 -13.92
CA ILE A 183 2.00 22.40 -15.34
C ILE A 183 2.68 23.51 -16.16
N ARG A 184 2.73 24.75 -15.63
CA ARG A 184 3.41 25.89 -16.29
C ARG A 184 4.87 25.57 -16.60
N VAL A 185 5.57 25.03 -15.63
CA VAL A 185 7.00 24.66 -15.73
C VAL A 185 7.20 23.50 -16.70
N ASP A 186 6.48 22.39 -16.51
CA ASP A 186 6.65 21.18 -17.31
C ASP A 186 6.31 21.42 -18.79
N CYS A 187 5.21 22.13 -19.05
CA CYS A 187 4.75 22.41 -20.40
C CYS A 187 5.37 23.69 -20.99
N LYS A 188 6.15 24.47 -20.22
CA LYS A 188 6.72 25.76 -20.66
C LYS A 188 5.64 26.72 -21.20
N THR A 189 4.53 26.83 -20.45
CA THR A 189 3.35 27.62 -20.80
C THR A 189 2.97 28.55 -19.68
N PHE A 190 2.37 29.69 -20.00
CA PHE A 190 1.76 30.58 -19.02
C PHE A 190 0.28 30.22 -18.87
N ILE A 191 -0.17 30.04 -17.64
CA ILE A 191 -1.57 29.72 -17.30
C ILE A 191 -2.07 30.79 -16.36
N LYS A 192 -3.21 31.41 -16.65
CA LYS A 192 -3.85 32.42 -15.79
C LYS A 192 -5.32 32.09 -15.61
N TYR A 193 -5.79 32.07 -14.37
CA TYR A 193 -7.21 31.91 -14.07
C TYR A 193 -7.89 33.28 -14.00
N ASN A 194 -9.03 33.42 -14.67
CA ASN A 194 -9.90 34.58 -14.54
C ASN A 194 -11.16 34.21 -13.74
N PRO A 195 -11.30 34.70 -12.50
CA PRO A 195 -12.45 34.40 -11.65
C PRO A 195 -13.80 34.87 -12.19
N HIS A 196 -13.84 35.96 -12.96
CA HIS A 196 -15.10 36.55 -13.44
C HIS A 196 -15.73 35.74 -14.58
N THR A 197 -14.89 35.14 -15.41
CA THR A 197 -15.33 34.35 -16.57
C THR A 197 -15.23 32.85 -16.34
N HIS A 198 -14.70 32.42 -15.18
CA HIS A 198 -14.38 31.02 -14.87
C HIS A 198 -13.56 30.34 -15.96
N THR A 199 -12.61 31.08 -16.54
CA THR A 199 -11.75 30.58 -17.62
C THR A 199 -10.29 30.55 -17.23
N PHE A 200 -9.61 29.49 -17.66
CA PHE A 200 -8.17 29.44 -17.69
C PHE A 200 -7.69 29.90 -19.07
N GLN A 201 -6.91 30.97 -19.09
CA GLN A 201 -6.19 31.42 -20.27
C GLN A 201 -4.80 30.78 -20.27
N LEU A 202 -4.52 30.01 -21.31
CA LEU A 202 -3.21 29.42 -21.55
C LEU A 202 -2.55 30.17 -22.70
N SER A 203 -1.27 30.50 -22.57
CA SER A 203 -0.50 31.15 -23.62
C SER A 203 0.91 30.59 -23.72
N GLY A 204 1.47 30.52 -24.93
CA GLY A 204 2.80 29.96 -25.14
C GLY A 204 3.35 30.14 -26.56
N ASN A 205 4.62 29.79 -26.73
CA ASN A 205 5.34 29.93 -28.00
C ASN A 205 5.11 28.77 -28.99
N GLU A 206 4.69 27.60 -28.49
CA GLU A 206 4.51 26.38 -29.29
C GLU A 206 3.10 25.82 -29.09
N GLU A 207 2.36 25.57 -30.17
CA GLU A 207 0.99 25.05 -30.12
C GLU A 207 0.92 23.64 -29.50
N SER A 208 1.91 22.78 -29.76
CA SER A 208 1.97 21.40 -29.24
C SER A 208 2.04 21.38 -27.71
N ARG A 209 2.87 22.24 -27.12
CA ARG A 209 3.00 22.41 -25.67
C ARG A 209 1.76 23.03 -25.05
N LEU A 210 1.11 23.96 -25.77
CA LEU A 210 -0.15 24.54 -25.34
C LEU A 210 -1.27 23.51 -25.26
N LYS A 211 -1.38 22.64 -26.28
CA LYS A 211 -2.31 21.49 -26.29
C LYS A 211 -2.02 20.51 -25.15
N MET A 212 -0.74 20.25 -24.86
CA MET A 212 -0.33 19.40 -23.75
C MET A 212 -0.76 20.00 -22.39
N ALA A 213 -0.50 21.29 -22.17
CA ALA A 213 -0.91 22.00 -20.96
C ALA A 213 -2.44 22.02 -20.79
N ALA A 214 -3.18 22.26 -21.88
CA ALA A 214 -4.64 22.23 -21.88
C ALA A 214 -5.19 20.84 -21.52
N ASN A 215 -4.61 19.77 -22.08
CA ASN A 215 -4.98 18.40 -21.73
C ASN A 215 -4.67 18.09 -20.26
N ARG A 216 -3.51 18.52 -19.75
CA ARG A 216 -3.16 18.32 -18.33
C ARG A 216 -4.11 19.06 -17.40
N LEU A 217 -4.47 20.30 -17.73
CA LEU A 217 -5.44 21.07 -16.98
C LEU A 217 -6.83 20.41 -16.99
N ARG A 218 -7.28 19.93 -18.17
CA ARG A 218 -8.55 19.19 -18.29
C ARG A 218 -8.55 17.94 -17.41
N ASN A 219 -7.47 17.16 -17.44
CA ASN A 219 -7.35 15.95 -16.65
C ASN A 219 -7.34 16.26 -15.14
N LEU A 220 -6.61 17.31 -14.73
CA LEU A 220 -6.61 17.76 -13.34
C LEU A 220 -8.01 18.20 -12.87
N HIS A 221 -8.74 18.92 -13.72
CA HIS A 221 -10.13 19.29 -13.47
C HIS A 221 -11.01 18.04 -13.31
N LEU A 222 -10.97 17.10 -14.26
CA LEU A 222 -11.74 15.86 -14.20
C LEU A 222 -11.39 15.00 -12.98
N ARG A 223 -10.12 15.00 -12.56
CA ARG A 223 -9.66 14.30 -11.35
C ARG A 223 -10.38 14.80 -10.09
N TYR A 224 -10.76 16.07 -10.01
CA TYR A 224 -11.48 16.62 -8.86
C TYR A 224 -13.00 16.60 -9.03
N ALA A 225 -13.49 16.79 -10.25
CA ALA A 225 -14.92 16.81 -10.55
C ALA A 225 -15.56 15.42 -10.50
N ARG A 226 -14.82 14.36 -10.84
CA ARG A 226 -15.33 12.99 -10.80
C ARG A 226 -15.35 12.44 -9.37
N SER A 227 -16.56 12.13 -8.90
CA SER A 227 -16.77 11.24 -7.75
C SER A 227 -16.40 9.82 -8.15
N ILE A 228 -15.99 9.05 -7.15
CA ILE A 228 -15.75 7.62 -7.29
C ILE A 228 -16.96 6.94 -6.68
N GLU A 229 -17.65 6.14 -7.50
CA GLU A 229 -18.82 5.41 -7.08
C GLU A 229 -18.48 3.93 -7.12
N ALA A 230 -18.46 3.31 -5.93
CA ALA A 230 -18.31 1.89 -5.80
C ALA A 230 -19.52 1.20 -6.44
N VAL A 231 -19.26 0.23 -7.31
CA VAL A 231 -20.31 -0.51 -8.00
C VAL A 231 -20.18 -2.00 -7.72
N THR A 232 -21.31 -2.60 -7.43
CA THR A 232 -21.40 -3.99 -7.00
C THR A 232 -22.37 -4.74 -7.90
N ALA A 233 -22.01 -5.95 -8.32
CA ALA A 233 -22.92 -6.85 -9.00
C ALA A 233 -22.84 -8.26 -8.45
N ARG A 234 -24.01 -8.89 -8.37
CA ARG A 234 -24.19 -10.28 -7.98
C ARG A 234 -24.78 -11.00 -9.18
N LEU A 235 -24.07 -12.00 -9.69
CA LEU A 235 -24.36 -12.69 -10.93
C LEU A 235 -24.47 -14.19 -10.69
N ILE A 236 -25.16 -14.89 -11.58
CA ILE A 236 -25.22 -16.36 -11.59
C ILE A 236 -24.70 -16.82 -12.94
N GLN A 237 -23.78 -17.77 -12.92
CA GLN A 237 -23.31 -18.44 -14.11
C GLN A 237 -24.40 -19.32 -14.71
N LYS A 238 -24.50 -19.36 -16.05
CA LYS A 238 -25.43 -20.27 -16.72
C LYS A 238 -25.09 -21.74 -16.38
N PRO A 239 -26.01 -22.50 -15.75
CA PRO A 239 -25.85 -23.92 -15.57
C PRO A 239 -26.03 -24.68 -16.90
N ALA A 240 -25.48 -25.87 -17.02
CA ALA A 240 -25.70 -26.75 -18.16
C ALA A 240 -27.04 -27.49 -18.09
N LYS A 241 -27.58 -27.70 -16.86
CA LYS A 241 -28.86 -28.38 -16.61
C LYS A 241 -29.77 -27.52 -15.74
N ASN A 242 -31.07 -27.83 -15.74
CA ASN A 242 -31.99 -27.14 -14.85
C ASN A 242 -31.70 -27.55 -13.40
N VAL A 243 -31.58 -26.55 -12.52
CA VAL A 243 -31.26 -26.74 -11.11
C VAL A 243 -32.10 -25.80 -10.26
N LEU A 244 -32.42 -26.26 -9.05
CA LEU A 244 -33.03 -25.44 -8.02
C LEU A 244 -31.97 -25.07 -6.98
N LEU A 245 -32.17 -23.95 -6.31
CA LEU A 245 -31.31 -23.48 -5.24
C LEU A 245 -32.11 -23.46 -3.94
N LYS A 246 -31.46 -23.78 -2.83
CA LYS A 246 -32.01 -23.56 -1.48
C LYS A 246 -30.99 -22.86 -0.60
N TYR A 247 -31.48 -22.16 0.41
CA TYR A 247 -30.61 -21.59 1.43
C TYR A 247 -30.11 -22.69 2.36
N LYS A 248 -28.81 -22.70 2.62
CA LYS A 248 -28.19 -23.60 3.58
C LYS A 248 -27.44 -22.79 4.63
N ARG A 249 -27.56 -23.22 5.90
CA ARG A 249 -26.77 -22.65 7.00
C ARG A 249 -25.28 -22.88 6.75
N LEU A 250 -24.45 -21.95 7.23
CA LEU A 250 -23.01 -22.12 7.14
C LEU A 250 -22.59 -23.39 7.90
N PRO A 251 -21.85 -24.31 7.24
CA PRO A 251 -21.38 -25.53 7.89
C PRO A 251 -20.48 -25.28 9.11
N PRO A 252 -20.40 -26.24 10.06
CA PRO A 252 -19.39 -26.22 11.10
C PRO A 252 -18.00 -26.11 10.47
N GLY A 253 -17.16 -25.20 10.98
CA GLY A 253 -15.81 -24.99 10.46
C GLY A 253 -15.72 -24.20 9.14
N PHE A 254 -16.82 -23.70 8.57
CA PHE A 254 -16.77 -22.71 7.49
C PHE A 254 -16.03 -21.44 7.97
N ILE A 255 -15.14 -20.90 7.14
CA ILE A 255 -14.34 -19.72 7.43
C ILE A 255 -14.97 -18.53 6.70
N LEU A 256 -15.36 -17.48 7.44
CA LEU A 256 -16.02 -16.29 6.89
C LEU A 256 -15.12 -15.48 5.96
N SER A 257 -15.70 -14.59 5.14
CA SER A 257 -14.94 -13.69 4.26
C SER A 257 -13.97 -12.80 5.04
N GLU A 258 -14.45 -12.23 6.13
CA GLU A 258 -13.71 -11.32 6.99
C GLU A 258 -13.27 -12.02 8.27
N TYR A 259 -12.16 -11.55 8.84
CA TYR A 259 -11.78 -11.90 10.20
C TYR A 259 -12.55 -11.01 11.17
N THR A 260 -13.27 -11.63 12.10
CA THR A 260 -13.97 -10.94 13.18
C THR A 260 -13.68 -11.66 14.49
N LEU A 261 -13.99 -11.02 15.61
CA LEU A 261 -13.86 -11.64 16.93
C LEU A 261 -14.74 -12.90 17.01
N PRO A 262 -14.31 -13.99 17.68
CA PRO A 262 -15.03 -15.26 17.76
C PRO A 262 -16.50 -15.13 18.16
N ASP A 263 -16.80 -14.24 19.10
CA ASP A 263 -18.19 -13.99 19.55
C ASP A 263 -19.05 -13.41 18.42
N ILE A 264 -18.50 -12.48 17.64
CA ILE A 264 -19.14 -11.89 16.47
C ILE A 264 -19.24 -12.93 15.35
N GLU A 265 -18.18 -13.71 15.12
CA GLU A 265 -18.13 -14.75 14.11
C GLU A 265 -19.23 -15.79 14.31
N ASN A 266 -19.49 -16.20 15.56
CA ASN A 266 -20.58 -17.12 15.89
C ASN A 266 -21.95 -16.53 15.54
N VAL A 267 -22.18 -15.25 15.89
CA VAL A 267 -23.44 -14.54 15.53
C VAL A 267 -23.60 -14.43 14.02
N LEU A 268 -22.52 -14.12 13.30
CA LEU A 268 -22.52 -14.06 11.84
C LEU A 268 -22.81 -15.44 11.23
N ARG A 269 -22.22 -16.51 11.78
CA ARG A 269 -22.44 -17.89 11.32
C ARG A 269 -23.91 -18.31 11.40
N GLU A 270 -24.62 -17.87 12.44
CA GLU A 270 -26.05 -18.13 12.59
C GLU A 270 -26.95 -17.34 11.62
N LYS A 271 -26.52 -16.13 11.23
CA LYS A 271 -27.29 -15.24 10.35
C LYS A 271 -27.04 -15.52 8.87
N GLN A 272 -25.80 -15.80 8.52
CA GLN A 272 -25.36 -15.92 7.14
C GLN A 272 -25.72 -17.28 6.53
N ARG A 273 -25.80 -17.33 5.19
CA ARG A 273 -26.21 -18.52 4.43
C ARG A 273 -25.34 -18.72 3.19
N ILE A 274 -25.32 -19.94 2.66
CA ILE A 274 -24.85 -20.24 1.31
C ILE A 274 -26.01 -20.76 0.46
N LEU A 275 -25.88 -20.69 -0.85
CA LEU A 275 -26.81 -21.33 -1.77
C LEU A 275 -26.34 -22.76 -2.03
N GLU A 276 -27.22 -23.73 -1.79
CA GLU A 276 -27.00 -25.14 -2.12
C GLU A 276 -27.83 -25.53 -3.34
N THR A 277 -27.18 -26.20 -4.29
CA THR A 277 -27.82 -26.67 -5.51
C THR A 277 -28.54 -27.99 -5.29
N ILE A 278 -29.76 -28.08 -5.82
CA ILE A 278 -30.60 -29.27 -5.89
C ILE A 278 -30.76 -29.64 -7.37
N SER A 279 -30.29 -30.83 -7.74
CA SER A 279 -30.47 -31.35 -9.09
C SER A 279 -31.95 -31.67 -9.35
N VAL A 280 -32.45 -31.25 -10.51
CA VAL A 280 -33.81 -31.57 -10.98
C VAL A 280 -33.73 -32.42 -12.24
N GLU A 281 -34.67 -33.35 -12.38
CA GLU A 281 -34.83 -34.11 -13.62
C GLU A 281 -35.41 -33.20 -14.72
N GLY A 282 -34.57 -32.79 -15.66
CA GLY A 282 -34.98 -31.99 -16.81
C GLY A 282 -33.83 -31.18 -17.43
N ASN A 283 -33.68 -31.26 -18.76
CA ASN A 283 -32.58 -30.60 -19.47
C ASN A 283 -32.95 -29.26 -20.12
N ASN A 284 -34.22 -28.84 -20.05
CA ASN A 284 -34.66 -27.62 -20.74
C ASN A 284 -34.49 -26.40 -19.82
N LEU A 285 -33.47 -25.59 -20.12
CA LEU A 285 -33.29 -24.26 -19.54
C LEU A 285 -34.30 -23.28 -20.15
N SER A 286 -34.80 -22.34 -19.35
CA SER A 286 -35.61 -21.22 -19.86
C SER A 286 -34.77 -20.32 -20.78
N GLU A 287 -35.43 -19.56 -21.65
CA GLU A 287 -34.74 -18.59 -22.53
C GLU A 287 -34.00 -17.51 -21.71
N GLU A 288 -34.53 -17.11 -20.57
CA GLU A 288 -33.86 -16.18 -19.64
C GLU A 288 -32.56 -16.79 -19.11
N VAL A 289 -32.58 -18.07 -18.70
CA VAL A 289 -31.37 -18.76 -18.20
C VAL A 289 -30.35 -18.96 -19.32
N LYS A 290 -30.79 -19.26 -20.55
CA LYS A 290 -29.91 -19.38 -21.71
C LYS A 290 -29.16 -18.08 -22.01
N ALA A 291 -29.82 -16.94 -21.81
CA ALA A 291 -29.26 -15.61 -22.05
C ALA A 291 -28.36 -15.09 -20.92
N LEU A 292 -28.25 -15.77 -19.77
CA LEU A 292 -27.52 -15.27 -18.60
C LEU A 292 -26.06 -14.92 -18.88
N ASP A 293 -25.32 -15.78 -19.59
CA ASP A 293 -23.90 -15.51 -19.85
C ASP A 293 -23.72 -14.23 -20.68
N LEU A 294 -24.61 -13.97 -21.65
CA LEU A 294 -24.58 -12.76 -22.47
C LEU A 294 -24.95 -11.52 -21.65
N GLN A 295 -25.96 -11.63 -20.77
CA GLN A 295 -26.34 -10.54 -19.87
C GLN A 295 -25.22 -10.21 -18.86
N ASN A 296 -24.60 -11.25 -18.30
CA ASN A 296 -23.45 -11.13 -17.40
C ASN A 296 -22.26 -10.47 -18.10
N GLU A 297 -21.96 -10.86 -19.34
CA GLU A 297 -20.91 -10.27 -20.16
C GLU A 297 -21.09 -8.74 -20.29
N VAL A 298 -22.28 -8.29 -20.71
CA VAL A 298 -22.61 -6.86 -20.86
C VAL A 298 -22.51 -6.13 -19.52
N LYS A 299 -23.00 -6.73 -18.44
CA LYS A 299 -22.98 -6.13 -17.10
C LYS A 299 -21.55 -5.98 -16.59
N ILE A 300 -20.71 -7.01 -16.70
CA ILE A 300 -19.29 -6.97 -16.32
C ILE A 300 -18.56 -5.88 -17.10
N GLN A 301 -18.75 -5.84 -18.41
CA GLN A 301 -18.10 -4.84 -19.26
C GLN A 301 -18.47 -3.41 -18.85
N THR A 302 -19.77 -3.14 -18.68
CA THR A 302 -20.27 -1.80 -18.30
C THR A 302 -19.70 -1.35 -16.95
N LEU A 303 -19.65 -2.26 -15.97
CA LEU A 303 -19.15 -1.95 -14.63
C LEU A 303 -17.64 -1.70 -14.59
N LEU A 304 -16.87 -2.52 -15.32
CA LEU A 304 -15.43 -2.32 -15.43
C LEU A 304 -15.10 -1.06 -16.23
N ASP A 305 -15.84 -0.76 -17.31
CA ASP A 305 -15.69 0.48 -18.08
C ASP A 305 -15.86 1.70 -17.17
N HIS A 306 -16.91 1.71 -16.35
CA HIS A 306 -17.17 2.79 -15.40
C HIS A 306 -16.08 2.88 -14.31
N GLY A 307 -15.73 1.76 -13.70
CA GLY A 307 -14.73 1.70 -12.63
C GLY A 307 -13.35 2.17 -13.09
N LEU A 308 -12.85 1.61 -14.20
CA LEU A 308 -11.53 1.95 -14.76
C LEU A 308 -11.46 3.42 -15.18
N GLU A 309 -12.50 3.98 -15.82
CA GLU A 309 -12.50 5.39 -16.24
C GLU A 309 -12.54 6.35 -15.05
N SER A 310 -13.14 5.94 -13.92
CA SER A 310 -13.14 6.74 -12.69
C SER A 310 -11.77 6.79 -12.00
N LEU A 311 -10.96 5.73 -12.12
CA LEU A 311 -9.61 5.63 -11.56
C LEU A 311 -8.52 6.16 -12.47
N ARG A 312 -8.77 6.25 -13.78
CA ARG A 312 -7.76 6.54 -14.80
C ARG A 312 -6.89 7.76 -14.51
N LEU A 313 -7.46 8.82 -13.94
CA LEU A 313 -6.75 10.08 -13.66
C LEU A 313 -6.22 10.18 -12.23
N LYS A 314 -6.31 9.11 -11.45
CA LYS A 314 -5.85 9.05 -10.06
C LYS A 314 -4.46 8.40 -10.03
N ASP A 315 -3.58 8.98 -9.23
CA ASP A 315 -2.23 8.52 -8.90
C ASP A 315 -2.27 7.49 -7.76
N TRP A 316 -3.16 6.52 -7.90
CA TRP A 316 -3.44 5.52 -6.88
C TRP A 316 -2.86 4.17 -7.28
N VAL A 317 -2.59 3.34 -6.28
CA VAL A 317 -2.26 1.94 -6.55
C VAL A 317 -3.57 1.26 -6.92
N VAL A 318 -3.64 0.71 -8.13
CA VAL A 318 -4.85 0.05 -8.65
C VAL A 318 -4.56 -1.44 -8.85
N ARG A 319 -5.55 -2.28 -8.54
CA ARG A 319 -5.46 -3.72 -8.73
C ARG A 319 -6.71 -4.31 -9.31
N MET A 320 -6.54 -5.34 -10.11
CA MET A 320 -7.63 -6.18 -10.57
C MET A 320 -7.27 -7.64 -10.36
N LYS A 321 -8.13 -8.39 -9.67
CA LYS A 321 -7.95 -9.82 -9.43
C LYS A 321 -9.27 -10.56 -9.48
N ILE A 322 -9.21 -11.82 -9.89
CA ILE A 322 -10.29 -12.78 -9.78
C ILE A 322 -9.97 -13.69 -8.60
N ARG A 323 -10.92 -13.92 -7.69
CA ARG A 323 -10.69 -14.76 -6.52
C ARG A 323 -11.70 -15.88 -6.50
N PHE A 324 -11.30 -17.01 -5.94
CA PHE A 324 -12.12 -18.21 -5.87
C PHE A 324 -12.48 -18.53 -4.43
N GLY A 325 -13.69 -19.06 -4.23
CA GLY A 325 -14.20 -19.36 -2.91
C GLY A 325 -15.68 -19.70 -2.93
N THR A 326 -16.36 -19.50 -1.81
CA THR A 326 -17.81 -19.76 -1.69
C THR A 326 -18.53 -18.44 -1.44
N ILE A 327 -19.58 -18.15 -2.21
CA ILE A 327 -20.38 -16.93 -1.99
C ILE A 327 -21.27 -17.10 -0.77
N CYS A 328 -21.06 -16.22 0.21
CA CYS A 328 -21.82 -16.12 1.44
C CYS A 328 -22.85 -14.99 1.35
N LEU A 329 -24.08 -15.26 1.76
CA LEU A 329 -25.18 -14.32 1.86
C LEU A 329 -25.16 -13.68 3.25
N ILE A 330 -24.98 -12.36 3.33
CA ILE A 330 -24.73 -11.65 4.60
C ILE A 330 -26.04 -11.38 5.35
N ASP A 331 -26.98 -10.69 4.69
CA ASP A 331 -28.28 -10.34 5.27
C ASP A 331 -29.41 -10.98 4.46
N PHE A 332 -29.83 -12.19 4.87
CA PHE A 332 -30.91 -12.91 4.20
C PHE A 332 -31.96 -13.45 5.18
N PRO A 333 -33.28 -13.37 4.87
CA PRO A 333 -34.32 -13.91 5.73
C PRO A 333 -34.13 -15.41 5.98
N ARG A 334 -34.40 -15.86 7.21
CA ARG A 334 -34.34 -17.25 7.69
C ARG A 334 -35.40 -18.13 7.00
N LYS A 335 -35.23 -18.40 5.72
CA LYS A 335 -36.13 -19.17 4.86
C LYS A 335 -35.39 -20.40 4.32
N ASP A 336 -34.86 -21.20 5.25
CA ASP A 336 -33.90 -22.28 4.98
C ASP A 336 -34.48 -23.39 4.05
N ASP A 337 -35.81 -23.47 3.87
CA ASP A 337 -36.47 -24.53 3.07
C ASP A 337 -37.10 -24.05 1.75
N ILE A 338 -36.92 -22.79 1.36
CA ILE A 338 -37.50 -22.29 0.10
C ILE A 338 -36.63 -22.72 -1.07
N GLN A 339 -37.23 -23.49 -1.98
CA GLN A 339 -36.66 -23.79 -3.28
C GLN A 339 -36.83 -22.59 -4.22
N LEU A 340 -35.74 -22.21 -4.88
CA LEU A 340 -35.65 -21.07 -5.77
C LEU A 340 -35.22 -21.54 -7.14
N THR A 341 -35.80 -20.96 -8.18
CA THR A 341 -35.31 -21.15 -9.54
C THR A 341 -34.15 -20.19 -9.83
N ILE A 342 -33.31 -20.51 -10.80
CA ILE A 342 -32.21 -19.63 -11.22
C ILE A 342 -32.73 -18.25 -11.64
N GLU A 343 -33.87 -18.19 -12.35
CA GLU A 343 -34.51 -16.95 -12.77
C GLU A 343 -34.93 -16.10 -11.56
N GLN A 344 -35.49 -16.72 -10.52
CA GLN A 344 -35.88 -16.01 -9.31
C GLN A 344 -34.66 -15.38 -8.64
N VAL A 345 -33.55 -16.13 -8.52
CA VAL A 345 -32.35 -15.61 -7.87
C VAL A 345 -31.69 -14.53 -8.72
N SER A 346 -31.46 -14.77 -10.01
CA SER A 346 -30.77 -13.83 -10.90
C SER A 346 -31.57 -12.53 -11.11
N SER A 347 -32.87 -12.62 -11.38
CA SER A 347 -33.67 -11.46 -11.76
C SER A 347 -34.28 -10.72 -10.57
N LYS A 348 -34.70 -11.44 -9.50
CA LYS A 348 -35.48 -10.85 -8.40
C LYS A 348 -34.69 -10.67 -7.11
N ILE A 349 -33.63 -11.45 -6.87
CA ILE A 349 -32.86 -11.38 -5.62
C ILE A 349 -31.57 -10.60 -5.83
N PHE A 350 -30.72 -11.05 -6.76
CA PHE A 350 -29.39 -10.48 -6.97
C PHE A 350 -29.41 -9.06 -7.54
N ASN A 351 -30.50 -8.67 -8.19
CA ASN A 351 -30.69 -7.30 -8.69
C ASN A 351 -31.18 -6.30 -7.63
N LYS A 352 -31.49 -6.73 -6.40
CA LYS A 352 -31.94 -5.82 -5.35
C LYS A 352 -30.75 -5.10 -4.72
N GLU A 353 -30.82 -3.78 -4.62
CA GLU A 353 -29.77 -2.96 -3.97
C GLU A 353 -29.49 -3.35 -2.51
N ARG A 354 -30.50 -3.85 -1.80
CA ARG A 354 -30.36 -4.30 -0.41
C ARG A 354 -29.77 -5.71 -0.27
N PHE A 355 -29.58 -6.43 -1.38
CA PHE A 355 -29.02 -7.77 -1.33
C PHE A 355 -27.49 -7.67 -1.18
N VAL A 356 -26.99 -8.21 -0.07
CA VAL A 356 -25.57 -8.18 0.26
C VAL A 356 -25.04 -9.62 0.34
N SER A 357 -23.96 -9.85 -0.39
CA SER A 357 -23.19 -11.10 -0.33
C SER A 357 -21.71 -10.78 -0.46
N ALA A 358 -20.87 -11.71 0.00
CA ALA A 358 -19.41 -11.62 -0.10
C ALA A 358 -18.84 -12.98 -0.49
N LEU A 359 -17.72 -12.99 -1.19
CA LEU A 359 -16.96 -14.21 -1.42
C LEU A 359 -16.19 -14.54 -0.14
N ALA A 360 -16.37 -15.75 0.40
CA ALA A 360 -15.47 -16.32 1.38
C ALA A 360 -14.32 -17.01 0.63
N PRO A 361 -13.10 -16.42 0.58
CA PRO A 361 -12.04 -16.85 -0.33
C PRO A 361 -11.25 -18.07 0.19
N CYS A 362 -11.59 -18.59 1.36
CA CYS A 362 -10.94 -19.77 1.91
C CYS A 362 -11.28 -20.98 1.04
N ILE A 363 -10.26 -21.68 0.57
CA ILE A 363 -10.40 -22.94 -0.17
C ILE A 363 -9.79 -24.14 0.57
N GLY A 364 -8.92 -23.89 1.55
CA GLY A 364 -8.24 -24.92 2.33
C GLY A 364 -7.79 -24.38 3.69
N LYS A 365 -7.59 -25.28 4.66
CA LYS A 365 -7.05 -24.95 5.99
C LYS A 365 -5.62 -25.46 6.17
N THR A 366 -5.24 -26.48 5.42
CA THR A 366 -3.94 -27.12 5.46
C THR A 366 -3.33 -27.18 4.06
N GLU A 367 -2.00 -27.26 3.97
CA GLU A 367 -1.32 -27.39 2.68
C GLU A 367 -1.71 -28.69 1.95
N GLN A 368 -1.96 -29.76 2.72
CA GLN A 368 -2.42 -31.05 2.23
C GLN A 368 -3.77 -30.97 1.48
N ASP A 369 -4.60 -29.97 1.79
CA ASP A 369 -5.84 -29.74 1.04
C ASP A 369 -5.58 -29.32 -0.42
N LEU A 370 -4.35 -28.88 -0.73
CA LEU A 370 -3.96 -28.31 -2.01
C LEU A 370 -2.91 -29.12 -2.76
N ASP A 371 -2.44 -30.25 -2.24
CA ASP A 371 -1.39 -31.07 -2.84
C ASP A 371 -1.68 -31.41 -4.32
N SER A 372 -2.91 -31.81 -4.61
CA SER A 372 -3.35 -32.12 -5.98
C SER A 372 -3.35 -30.88 -6.88
N LEU A 373 -3.72 -29.71 -6.35
CA LEU A 373 -3.67 -28.45 -7.10
C LEU A 373 -2.23 -28.04 -7.41
N PHE A 374 -1.32 -28.13 -6.44
CA PHE A 374 0.11 -27.89 -6.66
C PHE A 374 0.67 -28.82 -7.73
N LYS A 375 0.33 -30.10 -7.67
CA LYS A 375 0.74 -31.09 -8.69
C LYS A 375 0.18 -30.73 -10.07
N TYR A 376 -1.09 -30.35 -10.16
CA TYR A 376 -1.72 -29.93 -11.40
C TYR A 376 -0.99 -28.72 -12.01
N LEU A 377 -0.76 -27.66 -11.23
CA LEU A 377 -0.13 -26.44 -11.69
C LEU A 377 1.33 -26.63 -12.10
N LYS A 378 2.10 -27.45 -11.37
CA LYS A 378 3.46 -27.83 -11.76
C LYS A 378 3.52 -28.63 -13.08
N THR A 379 2.44 -29.32 -13.43
CA THR A 379 2.36 -30.13 -14.65
C THR A 379 1.84 -29.33 -15.85
N HIS A 380 0.94 -28.38 -15.63
CA HIS A 380 0.20 -27.67 -16.68
C HIS A 380 0.49 -26.17 -16.75
N GLY A 381 1.42 -25.68 -15.94
CA GLY A 381 1.77 -24.27 -15.84
C GLY A 381 3.26 -24.08 -15.55
N ASP A 382 3.67 -22.82 -15.56
CA ASP A 382 5.07 -22.41 -15.38
C ASP A 382 5.27 -21.90 -13.95
N GLU A 383 6.13 -22.56 -13.19
CA GLU A 383 6.43 -22.15 -11.81
C GLU A 383 7.39 -20.94 -11.80
N PHE A 384 7.04 -19.91 -11.03
CA PHE A 384 7.88 -18.72 -10.87
C PHE A 384 9.09 -19.03 -9.98
N SER A 385 10.24 -18.42 -10.30
CA SER A 385 11.52 -18.71 -9.65
C SER A 385 11.61 -18.23 -8.19
N ASP A 386 10.80 -17.25 -7.80
CA ASP A 386 10.76 -16.67 -6.45
C ASP A 386 9.79 -17.41 -5.52
N ASN A 387 9.27 -18.58 -5.93
CA ASN A 387 8.37 -19.38 -5.11
C ASN A 387 9.07 -20.19 -4.01
N PRO A 388 8.48 -20.30 -2.80
CA PRO A 388 7.44 -19.42 -2.28
C PRO A 388 8.00 -18.07 -1.87
N ARG A 389 7.24 -16.99 -2.12
CA ARG A 389 7.56 -15.67 -1.57
C ARG A 389 6.79 -15.43 -0.28
N THR A 390 7.43 -14.76 0.69
CA THR A 390 6.80 -14.38 1.95
C THR A 390 6.68 -12.87 2.07
N SER A 391 5.48 -12.38 2.39
CA SER A 391 5.23 -10.99 2.75
C SER A 391 4.47 -10.87 4.06
N PHE A 392 4.66 -9.75 4.75
CA PHE A 392 3.97 -9.41 5.97
C PHE A 392 3.09 -8.22 5.72
N LEU A 393 1.82 -8.36 6.03
CA LEU A 393 0.85 -7.29 5.90
C LEU A 393 0.40 -6.86 7.28
N ILE A 394 0.59 -5.58 7.59
CA ILE A 394 0.28 -4.99 8.88
C ILE A 394 -0.83 -3.97 8.67
N THR A 395 -1.99 -4.24 9.26
CA THR A 395 -3.07 -3.26 9.37
C THR A 395 -2.87 -2.50 10.67
N ALA A 396 -2.73 -1.18 10.56
CA ALA A 396 -2.40 -0.30 11.68
C ALA A 396 -3.15 1.02 11.62
N ALA A 397 -3.42 1.61 12.79
CA ALA A 397 -3.85 3.00 12.92
C ALA A 397 -2.62 3.91 13.10
N GLN A 398 -2.55 5.02 12.37
CA GLN A 398 -1.49 6.02 12.52
C GLN A 398 -1.97 7.44 12.21
N HIS A 399 -1.27 8.47 12.73
CA HIS A 399 -1.57 9.85 12.39
C HIS A 399 -0.95 10.26 11.03
N PRO A 400 -1.70 10.95 10.14
CA PRO A 400 -1.16 11.45 8.89
C PRO A 400 -0.21 12.63 9.17
N SER A 401 1.07 12.46 8.85
CA SER A 401 2.19 13.41 9.04
C SER A 401 2.79 13.45 10.45
N THR A 402 4.12 13.37 10.53
CA THR A 402 4.83 13.68 11.77
C THR A 402 4.97 15.17 12.00
N ILE A 403 4.43 15.64 13.11
CA ILE A 403 4.72 16.96 13.66
C ILE A 403 6.21 17.04 14.05
N PRO A 404 6.91 18.18 13.79
CA PRO A 404 8.28 18.40 14.22
C PRO A 404 8.48 18.14 15.73
N ALA A 405 9.64 17.60 16.11
CA ALA A 405 9.93 17.15 17.47
C ALA A 405 9.69 18.18 18.60
N GLU A 406 9.70 19.47 18.28
CA GLU A 406 9.49 20.57 19.23
C GLU A 406 8.02 20.77 19.63
N GLU A 407 7.07 20.42 18.77
CA GLU A 407 5.63 20.47 19.07
C GLU A 407 5.14 19.17 19.75
N ARG A 408 5.91 18.07 19.69
CA ARG A 408 5.60 16.77 20.32
C ARG A 408 5.50 16.79 21.85
N ARG A 409 5.97 17.86 22.51
CA ARG A 409 5.94 18.01 23.99
C ARG A 409 4.68 18.71 24.51
N LYS A 410 3.86 19.29 23.64
CA LYS A 410 2.61 19.92 24.02
C LYS A 410 1.49 19.03 23.48
N GLN A 411 0.63 18.52 24.36
CA GLN A 411 -0.55 17.72 24.02
C GLN A 411 -1.52 18.53 23.15
N ILE A 412 -1.26 18.64 21.84
CA ILE A 412 -2.09 19.40 20.91
C ILE A 412 -2.74 18.38 19.99
N ASN A 413 -4.06 18.19 20.19
CA ASN A 413 -5.02 17.50 19.32
C ASN A 413 -4.39 16.76 18.14
N TYR A 414 -3.97 15.51 18.38
CA TYR A 414 -3.66 14.60 17.30
C TYR A 414 -4.89 14.55 16.38
N GLY A 415 -4.70 14.81 15.09
CA GLY A 415 -5.78 14.69 14.10
C GLY A 415 -6.39 13.28 14.10
N GLN A 416 -7.39 13.04 13.26
CA GLN A 416 -8.00 11.71 13.15
C GLN A 416 -6.93 10.63 12.80
N LEU A 417 -6.93 9.51 13.53
CA LEU A 417 -6.13 8.33 13.19
C LEU A 417 -6.61 7.77 11.84
N TRP A 418 -5.67 7.46 10.97
CA TRP A 418 -5.94 6.83 9.67
C TRP A 418 -5.64 5.35 9.75
N LYS A 419 -6.56 4.54 9.24
CA LYS A 419 -6.31 3.12 9.02
C LYS A 419 -5.42 2.95 7.81
N THR A 420 -4.31 2.26 8.01
CA THR A 420 -3.26 2.07 7.01
C THR A 420 -2.89 0.61 6.94
N GLN A 421 -2.34 0.23 5.79
CA GLN A 421 -1.92 -1.11 5.50
C GLN A 421 -0.50 -1.04 4.98
N THR A 422 0.43 -1.58 5.77
CA THR A 422 1.85 -1.61 5.47
C THR A 422 2.21 -3.03 5.07
N GLU A 423 2.75 -3.19 3.87
CA GLU A 423 3.32 -4.46 3.44
C GLU A 423 4.83 -4.40 3.50
N ILE A 424 5.44 -5.42 4.10
CA ILE A 424 6.88 -5.56 4.27
C ILE A 424 7.32 -6.89 3.67
N THR A 425 8.41 -6.90 2.91
CA THR A 425 9.19 -8.14 2.70
C THR A 425 10.64 -7.94 3.09
N PHE A 426 11.24 -9.08 3.39
CA PHE A 426 12.63 -9.17 3.77
C PHE A 426 13.40 -9.77 2.59
N ILE A 427 14.50 -9.13 2.22
CA ILE A 427 15.44 -9.66 1.20
C ILE A 427 16.41 -10.63 1.88
N ASP A 428 16.80 -10.34 3.14
CA ASP A 428 17.67 -11.17 3.99
C ASP A 428 17.09 -11.30 5.40
N ARG A 429 17.50 -12.35 6.14
CA ARG A 429 16.92 -12.76 7.45
C ARG A 429 16.82 -11.66 8.51
N ASN A 430 17.55 -10.55 8.41
CA ASN A 430 17.59 -9.54 9.47
C ASN A 430 17.33 -8.09 9.01
N LYS A 431 17.04 -7.83 7.74
CA LYS A 431 16.79 -6.45 7.27
C LYS A 431 15.56 -6.38 6.39
N CYS A 432 14.64 -5.47 6.77
CA CYS A 432 13.56 -5.05 5.91
C CYS A 432 14.14 -4.61 4.57
N GLY A 433 13.70 -5.24 3.49
CA GLY A 433 14.20 -4.94 2.15
C GLY A 433 13.32 -3.91 1.48
N LEU A 434 12.08 -4.30 1.21
CA LEU A 434 11.11 -3.48 0.51
C LEU A 434 9.84 -3.38 1.37
N TRP A 435 9.29 -2.18 1.47
CA TRP A 435 8.01 -1.94 2.13
C TRP A 435 7.21 -0.88 1.39
N ASN A 436 5.89 -0.97 1.49
CA ASN A 436 4.97 0.05 0.97
C ASN A 436 3.84 0.24 1.98
N THR A 437 3.45 1.49 2.20
CA THR A 437 2.30 1.83 3.05
C THR A 437 1.24 2.51 2.22
N VAL A 438 0.04 1.93 2.26
CA VAL A 438 -1.14 2.48 1.60
C VAL A 438 -2.22 2.84 2.62
N THR A 439 -3.09 3.78 2.27
CA THR A 439 -4.38 3.93 2.96
C THR A 439 -5.19 2.66 2.78
N HIS A 440 -6.19 2.45 3.64
CA HIS A 440 -7.10 1.32 3.50
C HIS A 440 -7.53 1.08 2.05
N CYS A 441 -7.37 -0.17 1.58
CA CYS A 441 -7.78 -0.59 0.25
C CYS A 441 -9.29 -0.53 0.13
N THR A 442 -9.79 0.01 -0.98
CA THR A 442 -11.23 0.11 -1.25
C THR A 442 -11.59 -0.64 -2.52
N ASP A 443 -12.65 -1.46 -2.43
CA ASP A 443 -13.25 -2.12 -3.58
C ASP A 443 -14.07 -1.09 -4.39
N LEU A 444 -13.65 -0.85 -5.63
CA LEU A 444 -14.38 0.01 -6.55
C LEU A 444 -15.39 -0.77 -7.37
N VAL A 445 -14.97 -1.91 -7.92
CA VAL A 445 -15.84 -2.82 -8.65
C VAL A 445 -15.77 -4.16 -7.93
N ASP A 446 -16.94 -4.63 -7.48
CA ASP A 446 -17.07 -5.93 -6.84
C ASP A 446 -18.15 -6.75 -7.54
N ILE A 447 -17.72 -7.67 -8.41
CA ILE A 447 -18.60 -8.53 -9.18
C ILE A 447 -18.43 -9.95 -8.70
N SER A 448 -19.43 -10.53 -8.04
CA SER A 448 -19.43 -11.95 -7.69
C SER A 448 -20.29 -12.76 -8.65
N CYS A 449 -19.79 -13.93 -9.03
CA CYS A 449 -20.45 -14.86 -9.94
C CYS A 449 -20.61 -16.21 -9.25
N PHE A 450 -21.85 -16.54 -8.90
CA PHE A 450 -22.21 -17.82 -8.31
C PHE A 450 -22.18 -18.92 -9.38
N ASP A 451 -21.42 -19.98 -9.12
CA ASP A 451 -21.47 -21.20 -9.92
C ASP A 451 -22.46 -22.19 -9.28
N PRO A 452 -23.59 -22.48 -9.96
CA PRO A 452 -24.56 -23.43 -9.45
C PRO A 452 -24.13 -24.90 -9.63
N GLU A 453 -23.15 -25.21 -10.47
CA GLU A 453 -22.76 -26.59 -10.78
C GLU A 453 -21.55 -27.06 -9.98
N ASP A 454 -20.68 -26.12 -9.60
CA ASP A 454 -19.39 -26.36 -8.98
C ASP A 454 -19.33 -25.75 -7.56
N PRO A 455 -18.59 -26.36 -6.62
CA PRO A 455 -18.47 -25.88 -5.24
C PRO A 455 -17.81 -24.50 -5.09
N TYR A 456 -16.95 -24.13 -6.05
CA TYR A 456 -16.22 -22.88 -6.03
C TYR A 456 -16.83 -21.87 -7.01
N SER A 457 -17.31 -20.77 -6.43
CA SER A 457 -17.68 -19.56 -7.15
C SER A 457 -16.47 -18.62 -7.26
N TRP A 458 -16.63 -17.52 -7.98
CA TRP A 458 -15.57 -16.52 -8.11
C TRP A 458 -16.09 -15.09 -8.00
N ASP A 459 -15.22 -14.16 -7.63
CA ASP A 459 -15.45 -12.73 -7.77
C ASP A 459 -14.36 -12.07 -8.62
N LEU A 460 -14.68 -10.93 -9.21
CA LEU A 460 -13.75 -10.03 -9.87
C LEU A 460 -13.77 -8.71 -9.10
N LYS A 461 -12.62 -8.33 -8.59
CA LYS A 461 -12.43 -7.08 -7.84
C LYS A 461 -11.50 -6.13 -8.56
N LEU A 462 -11.95 -4.88 -8.72
CA LEU A 462 -11.11 -3.73 -9.04
C LEU A 462 -10.96 -2.90 -7.78
N GLN A 463 -9.74 -2.83 -7.27
CA GLN A 463 -9.40 -2.23 -5.99
C GLN A 463 -8.47 -1.04 -6.19
N TYR A 464 -8.53 -0.08 -5.27
CA TYR A 464 -7.59 1.02 -5.24
C TYR A 464 -7.17 1.38 -3.81
N ALA A 465 -5.97 1.93 -3.69
CA ALA A 465 -5.47 2.47 -2.44
C ALA A 465 -4.58 3.69 -2.72
N ARG A 466 -4.53 4.66 -1.80
CA ARG A 466 -3.58 5.78 -1.90
C ARG A 466 -2.26 5.37 -1.29
N SER A 467 -1.17 5.54 -2.02
CA SER A 467 0.17 5.36 -1.47
C SER A 467 0.51 6.50 -0.52
N PHE A 468 1.18 6.20 0.58
CA PHE A 468 1.93 7.20 1.34
C PHE A 468 3.29 7.43 0.68
N PRO A 469 3.79 8.67 0.70
CA PRO A 469 5.14 8.96 0.21
C PRO A 469 6.18 8.28 1.10
N HIS A 470 7.21 7.72 0.47
CA HIS A 470 8.29 6.99 1.14
C HIS A 470 9.44 7.93 1.59
N ASP A 471 9.30 9.24 1.36
CA ASP A 471 10.36 10.24 1.54
C ASP A 471 10.27 11.01 2.88
N ASP A 472 9.31 10.66 3.76
CA ASP A 472 9.17 11.31 5.06
C ASP A 472 9.80 10.45 6.17
N ILE A 473 11.12 10.57 6.32
CA ILE A 473 11.98 9.86 7.30
C ILE A 473 11.43 9.87 8.74
N ASN A 474 10.54 10.81 9.06
CA ASN A 474 9.95 10.89 10.38
C ASN A 474 8.64 10.12 10.51
N ALA A 475 8.00 9.71 9.43
CA ALA A 475 6.70 9.07 9.43
C ALA A 475 6.69 7.78 10.27
N PRO A 476 5.59 7.50 11.00
CA PRO A 476 5.54 6.35 11.91
C PRO A 476 5.71 5.01 11.18
N HIS A 477 5.13 4.88 9.99
CA HIS A 477 5.21 3.67 9.17
C HIS A 477 6.61 3.39 8.61
N GLU A 478 7.39 4.43 8.30
CA GLU A 478 8.78 4.27 7.85
C GLU A 478 9.64 3.74 9.01
N ARG A 479 9.53 4.38 10.18
CA ARG A 479 10.23 3.93 11.40
C ARG A 479 9.82 2.52 11.82
N PHE A 480 8.55 2.16 11.69
CA PHE A 480 8.07 0.82 11.96
C PHE A 480 8.69 -0.19 11.00
N SER A 481 8.71 0.11 9.70
CA SER A 481 9.25 -0.80 8.68
C SER A 481 10.76 -0.98 8.81
N GLU A 482 11.52 0.10 9.04
CA GLU A 482 12.98 0.05 9.21
C GLU A 482 13.42 -0.75 10.44
N ASN A 483 12.66 -0.67 11.54
CA ASN A 483 12.98 -1.39 12.78
C ASN A 483 12.35 -2.79 12.85
N SER A 484 11.55 -3.17 11.85
CA SER A 484 10.98 -4.51 11.75
C SER A 484 12.06 -5.51 11.34
N SER A 485 12.04 -6.68 11.98
CA SER A 485 12.99 -7.77 11.72
C SER A 485 12.29 -9.11 11.72
N LEU A 486 12.99 -10.15 11.27
CA LEU A 486 12.50 -11.52 11.37
C LEU A 486 13.22 -12.26 12.50
N SER A 487 12.46 -13.10 13.20
CA SER A 487 13.01 -14.08 14.13
C SER A 487 13.69 -15.23 13.37
N ALA A 488 14.41 -16.08 14.10
CA ALA A 488 15.08 -17.25 13.53
C ALA A 488 14.12 -18.23 12.82
N SER A 489 12.85 -18.25 13.22
CA SER A 489 11.79 -19.06 12.59
C SER A 489 11.12 -18.38 11.39
N GLY A 490 11.58 -17.19 11.00
CA GLY A 490 11.02 -16.43 9.88
C GLY A 490 9.68 -15.77 10.21
N ARG A 491 9.38 -15.51 11.49
CA ARG A 491 8.20 -14.74 11.94
C ARG A 491 8.58 -13.28 12.17
N LEU A 492 7.60 -12.38 12.06
CA LEU A 492 7.82 -10.95 12.25
C LEU A 492 8.07 -10.62 13.74
N VAL A 493 9.10 -9.82 13.98
CA VAL A 493 9.34 -9.14 15.26
C VAL A 493 8.90 -7.69 15.09
N LEU A 494 7.84 -7.31 15.78
CA LEU A 494 7.25 -5.97 15.68
C LEU A 494 7.96 -5.00 16.61
N PRO A 495 8.53 -3.89 16.10
CA PRO A 495 9.10 -2.84 16.94
C PRO A 495 7.98 -2.00 17.58
N SER A 496 8.25 -1.49 18.77
CA SER A 496 7.40 -0.46 19.37
C SER A 496 7.72 0.90 18.77
N VAL A 497 6.76 1.51 18.06
CA VAL A 497 6.90 2.81 17.42
C VAL A 497 5.78 3.73 17.86
N PHE A 498 6.14 4.88 18.41
CA PHE A 498 5.19 5.92 18.80
C PHE A 498 4.37 6.40 17.59
N ASP A 499 3.05 6.58 17.78
CA ASP A 499 2.06 6.96 16.76
C ASP A 499 1.81 5.92 15.64
N TYR A 500 2.29 4.68 15.81
CA TYR A 500 1.93 3.56 14.94
C TYR A 500 1.36 2.42 15.78
N PHE A 501 0.08 2.10 15.55
CA PHE A 501 -0.65 1.11 16.35
C PHE A 501 -1.07 -0.07 15.47
N PRO A 502 -0.23 -1.13 15.38
CA PRO A 502 -0.58 -2.36 14.67
C PRO A 502 -1.79 -3.04 15.34
N GLU A 503 -2.78 -3.43 14.54
CA GLU A 503 -3.98 -4.14 15.00
C GLU A 503 -3.97 -5.59 14.54
N ILE A 504 -3.68 -5.82 13.26
CA ILE A 504 -3.69 -7.14 12.64
C ILE A 504 -2.39 -7.32 11.86
N VAL A 505 -1.75 -8.47 12.04
CA VAL A 505 -0.59 -8.90 11.26
C VAL A 505 -0.97 -10.15 10.50
N THR A 506 -0.78 -10.13 9.18
CA THR A 506 -1.01 -11.29 8.31
C THR A 506 0.29 -11.64 7.60
N GLN A 507 0.87 -12.80 7.90
CA GLN A 507 1.95 -13.38 7.13
C GLN A 507 1.36 -14.13 5.93
N LYS A 508 1.81 -13.76 4.73
CA LYS A 508 1.42 -14.37 3.47
C LYS A 508 2.56 -15.19 2.93
N THR A 509 2.30 -16.45 2.59
CA THR A 509 3.19 -17.28 1.80
C THR A 509 2.52 -17.55 0.47
N ILE A 510 3.13 -17.09 -0.63
CA ILE A 510 2.52 -17.04 -1.94
C ILE A 510 3.31 -17.92 -2.90
N TRP A 511 2.59 -18.81 -3.60
CA TRP A 511 3.10 -19.57 -4.73
C TRP A 511 2.40 -19.08 -6.00
N SER A 512 3.19 -18.72 -7.01
CA SER A 512 2.72 -18.15 -8.26
C SER A 512 3.01 -19.09 -9.44
N TYR A 513 1.99 -19.37 -10.25
CA TYR A 513 2.10 -20.24 -11.42
C TYR A 513 1.52 -19.54 -12.65
N GLY A 514 2.24 -19.55 -13.76
CA GLY A 514 1.73 -19.16 -15.07
C GLY A 514 0.78 -20.24 -15.57
N TRP A 515 -0.46 -19.89 -15.89
CA TRP A 515 -1.46 -20.80 -16.44
C TRP A 515 -2.25 -20.09 -17.53
N LEU A 516 -2.03 -20.52 -18.78
CA LEU A 516 -2.49 -19.79 -19.97
C LEU A 516 -1.95 -18.34 -19.94
N ASP A 517 -2.81 -17.34 -20.17
CA ASP A 517 -2.45 -15.91 -20.11
C ASP A 517 -2.60 -15.31 -18.69
N PHE A 518 -2.74 -16.15 -17.66
CA PHE A 518 -2.98 -15.73 -16.28
C PHE A 518 -1.88 -16.22 -15.34
N VAL A 519 -1.71 -15.48 -14.24
CA VAL A 519 -0.95 -15.92 -13.08
C VAL A 519 -1.94 -16.37 -12.00
N ILE A 520 -1.74 -17.59 -11.53
CA ILE A 520 -2.47 -18.19 -10.41
C ILE A 520 -1.63 -18.00 -9.15
N GLU A 521 -2.19 -17.33 -8.15
CA GLU A 521 -1.58 -17.17 -6.82
C GLU A 521 -2.32 -18.08 -5.83
N ILE A 522 -1.62 -19.07 -5.29
CA ILE A 522 -2.02 -19.80 -4.08
C ILE A 522 -1.39 -19.05 -2.91
N CYS A 523 -2.20 -18.61 -1.94
CA CYS A 523 -1.73 -17.81 -0.81
C CYS A 523 -2.14 -18.46 0.51
N LYS A 524 -1.16 -18.89 1.31
CA LYS A 524 -1.36 -19.22 2.72
C LYS A 524 -1.34 -17.92 3.52
N GLN A 525 -2.39 -17.67 4.31
CA GLN A 525 -2.46 -16.54 5.23
C GLN A 525 -2.47 -17.06 6.67
N GLU A 526 -1.52 -16.58 7.46
CA GLU A 526 -1.46 -16.77 8.91
C GLU A 526 -1.69 -15.40 9.56
N LEU A 527 -2.74 -15.29 10.37
CA LEU A 527 -3.21 -14.03 10.93
C LEU A 527 -3.04 -14.00 12.45
N TRP A 528 -2.45 -12.91 12.96
CA TRP A 528 -2.38 -12.56 14.36
C TRP A 528 -3.20 -11.30 14.62
N ASP A 529 -4.08 -11.39 15.60
CA ASP A 529 -4.86 -10.27 16.11
C ASP A 529 -4.18 -9.75 17.36
N LEU A 530 -3.51 -8.61 17.24
CA LEU A 530 -2.70 -8.07 18.32
C LEU A 530 -3.54 -7.53 19.46
N THR A 531 -4.83 -7.26 19.23
CA THR A 531 -5.77 -6.83 20.28
C THR A 531 -6.08 -7.93 21.30
N LYS A 532 -5.74 -9.19 20.97
CA LYS A 532 -5.92 -10.35 21.84
C LYS A 532 -4.65 -10.84 22.52
N ILE A 533 -3.50 -10.29 22.14
CA ILE A 533 -2.23 -10.70 22.71
C ILE A 533 -2.02 -9.86 23.96
N GLU A 534 -2.08 -10.51 25.13
CA GLU A 534 -1.76 -9.86 26.40
C GLU A 534 -0.25 -9.58 26.46
N ARG A 535 0.10 -8.33 26.73
CA ARG A 535 1.50 -7.87 26.81
C ARG A 535 1.77 -7.31 28.19
N GLU A 536 2.86 -7.75 28.81
CA GLU A 536 3.32 -7.18 30.09
C GLU A 536 3.90 -5.76 29.91
N ASN A 537 4.45 -5.47 28.72
CA ASN A 537 5.02 -4.17 28.39
C ASN A 537 4.89 -3.87 26.88
N ASP A 538 4.13 -2.82 26.55
CA ASP A 538 3.89 -2.38 25.17
C ASP A 538 5.10 -1.67 24.53
N ASP A 539 6.07 -1.23 25.34
CA ASP A 539 7.28 -0.54 24.88
C ASP A 539 8.32 -1.52 24.31
N LEU A 540 8.21 -2.83 24.61
CA LEU A 540 9.12 -3.84 24.09
C LEU A 540 8.73 -4.28 22.68
N ALA A 541 9.65 -4.90 21.95
CA ALA A 541 9.33 -5.54 20.68
C ALA A 541 8.48 -6.81 20.92
N LEU A 542 7.54 -7.10 20.03
CA LEU A 542 6.71 -8.31 20.08
C LEU A 542 7.22 -9.32 19.04
N ASP A 543 7.74 -10.47 19.48
CA ASP A 543 8.12 -11.57 18.59
C ASP A 543 6.96 -12.54 18.40
N LEU A 544 6.45 -12.63 17.17
CA LEU A 544 5.38 -13.57 16.81
C LEU A 544 5.84 -15.03 16.75
N SER A 545 7.14 -15.33 16.88
CA SER A 545 7.67 -16.69 16.89
C SER A 545 7.14 -17.54 18.04
N HIS A 546 6.75 -16.90 19.15
CA HIS A 546 6.25 -17.54 20.36
C HIS A 546 4.72 -17.63 20.43
N ILE A 547 4.02 -17.13 19.40
CA ILE A 547 2.56 -16.97 19.41
C ILE A 547 1.98 -17.69 18.20
N GLU A 548 1.08 -18.63 18.44
CA GLU A 548 0.37 -19.30 17.35
C GLU A 548 -0.57 -18.32 16.61
N PRO A 549 -0.69 -18.43 15.28
CA PRO A 549 -1.63 -17.61 14.53
C PRO A 549 -3.07 -17.92 14.95
N HIS A 550 -3.87 -16.87 15.11
CA HIS A 550 -5.29 -16.98 15.47
C HIS A 550 -6.13 -17.60 14.35
N ARG A 551 -5.68 -17.45 13.09
CA ARG A 551 -6.37 -18.00 11.93
C ARG A 551 -5.37 -18.35 10.84
N VAL A 552 -5.54 -19.54 10.27
CA VAL A 552 -4.77 -20.02 9.12
C VAL A 552 -5.75 -20.45 8.02
N LEU A 553 -5.50 -19.99 6.80
CA LEU A 553 -6.31 -20.34 5.64
C LEU A 553 -5.49 -20.26 4.36
N PHE A 554 -6.00 -20.90 3.32
CA PHE A 554 -5.48 -20.80 1.97
C PHE A 554 -6.50 -20.14 1.05
N LYS A 555 -6.04 -19.21 0.22
CA LYS A 555 -6.80 -18.52 -0.81
C LYS A 555 -6.21 -18.83 -2.19
N VAL A 556 -7.05 -18.83 -3.21
CA VAL A 556 -6.60 -18.84 -4.61
C VAL A 556 -7.16 -17.66 -5.36
N SER A 557 -6.27 -16.99 -6.08
CA SER A 557 -6.60 -15.89 -6.96
C SER A 557 -5.94 -16.03 -8.31
N MET A 558 -6.47 -15.32 -9.29
CA MET A 558 -6.04 -15.31 -10.68
C MET A 558 -6.01 -13.85 -11.17
N TYR A 559 -4.96 -13.46 -11.86
CA TYR A 559 -4.83 -12.14 -12.47
C TYR A 559 -3.95 -12.21 -13.72
N LYS A 560 -3.87 -11.14 -14.50
CA LYS A 560 -2.91 -11.01 -15.59
C LYS A 560 -1.77 -10.09 -15.19
N GLU A 561 -0.54 -10.47 -15.52
CA GLU A 561 0.65 -9.63 -15.31
C GLU A 561 0.52 -8.28 -16.04
N SER A 562 0.00 -8.31 -17.28
CA SER A 562 -0.30 -7.11 -18.07
C SER A 562 -1.26 -6.12 -17.40
N TRP A 563 -2.10 -6.56 -16.47
CA TRP A 563 -2.93 -5.65 -15.68
C TRP A 563 -2.07 -4.85 -14.69
N ARG A 564 -1.15 -5.53 -13.99
CA ARG A 564 -0.24 -4.89 -13.03
C ARG A 564 0.65 -3.87 -13.73
N ASP A 565 1.27 -4.24 -14.84
CA ASP A 565 2.17 -3.34 -15.59
C ASP A 565 1.48 -2.07 -16.05
N ARG A 566 0.23 -2.19 -16.55
CA ARG A 566 -0.56 -1.04 -16.99
C ARG A 566 -0.93 -0.16 -15.79
N PHE A 567 -1.41 -0.74 -14.69
CA PHE A 567 -1.78 0.03 -13.50
C PHE A 567 -0.58 0.68 -12.80
N ALA A 568 0.62 0.11 -12.90
CA ALA A 568 1.84 0.72 -12.37
C ALA A 568 2.12 2.11 -12.98
N SER A 569 1.74 2.33 -14.24
CA SER A 569 1.89 3.63 -14.90
C SER A 569 1.11 4.78 -14.22
N ASN A 570 0.15 4.48 -13.35
CA ASN A 570 -0.57 5.48 -12.57
C ASN A 570 0.31 6.14 -11.49
N LEU A 571 1.31 5.42 -10.96
CA LEU A 571 2.15 5.87 -9.86
C LEU A 571 3.17 6.93 -10.31
N ASP A 572 3.54 6.91 -11.59
CA ASP A 572 4.49 7.85 -12.19
C ASP A 572 3.81 9.11 -12.77
N LEU A 573 2.48 9.24 -12.64
CA LEU A 573 1.74 10.36 -13.22
C LEU A 573 2.09 11.66 -12.53
N ARG A 574 2.59 12.62 -13.32
CA ARG A 574 2.70 14.01 -12.88
C ARG A 574 1.32 14.67 -12.85
N VAL A 575 1.28 15.86 -12.26
CA VAL A 575 0.05 16.65 -12.13
C VAL A 575 -0.62 16.88 -13.49
N GLY A 576 -1.86 16.37 -13.62
CA GLY A 576 -2.66 16.45 -14.83
C GLY A 576 -2.31 15.43 -15.91
N GLU A 577 -1.33 14.54 -15.70
CA GLU A 577 -1.09 13.46 -16.64
C GLU A 577 -2.18 12.39 -16.58
N ALA A 578 -2.28 11.62 -17.66
CA ALA A 578 -3.11 10.44 -17.75
C ALA A 578 -2.22 9.27 -18.15
N PRO A 579 -2.52 8.05 -17.69
CA PRO A 579 -1.73 6.88 -18.02
C PRO A 579 -1.89 6.55 -19.51
N SER A 580 -0.94 5.76 -20.01
CA SER A 580 -0.90 5.33 -21.41
C SER A 580 -2.02 4.33 -21.74
N TRP A 581 -2.55 3.63 -20.75
CA TRP A 581 -3.65 2.70 -20.94
C TRP A 581 -5.00 3.39 -21.10
N THR A 582 -5.91 2.64 -21.71
CA THR A 582 -7.29 2.96 -22.03
C THR A 582 -8.20 1.79 -21.65
N LEU A 583 -9.52 2.02 -21.60
CA LEU A 583 -10.50 0.96 -21.35
C LEU A 583 -10.38 -0.22 -22.33
N ARG A 584 -9.99 0.06 -23.58
CA ARG A 584 -9.87 -0.94 -24.64
C ARG A 584 -8.81 -1.98 -24.35
N ASP A 585 -7.78 -1.60 -23.58
CA ASP A 585 -6.69 -2.49 -23.22
C ASP A 585 -7.19 -3.64 -22.32
N PHE A 586 -8.29 -3.45 -21.59
CA PHE A 586 -8.84 -4.45 -20.66
C PHE A 586 -10.10 -5.15 -21.20
N LEU A 587 -10.88 -4.50 -22.07
CA LEU A 587 -12.26 -4.91 -22.34
C LEU A 587 -12.62 -5.11 -23.81
N VAL A 588 -11.77 -4.69 -24.76
CA VAL A 588 -12.16 -4.57 -26.18
C VAL A 588 -11.20 -5.29 -27.13
N THR A 589 -10.28 -6.12 -26.63
CA THR A 589 -9.39 -6.89 -27.51
C THR A 589 -10.01 -8.25 -27.85
N PRO A 590 -9.70 -8.84 -29.03
CA PRO A 590 -10.14 -10.20 -29.37
C PRO A 590 -9.68 -11.26 -28.36
N LYS A 591 -8.59 -10.98 -27.63
CA LYS A 591 -8.01 -11.84 -26.59
C LYS A 591 -8.48 -11.46 -25.17
N GLU A 592 -9.11 -10.31 -25.00
CA GLU A 592 -9.39 -9.71 -23.69
C GLU A 592 -10.70 -8.94 -23.72
N ASN A 593 -11.74 -9.60 -23.22
CA ASN A 593 -13.09 -9.10 -23.06
C ASN A 593 -13.77 -9.85 -21.90
N ALA A 594 -14.92 -9.34 -21.45
CA ALA A 594 -15.67 -9.92 -20.34
C ALA A 594 -16.01 -11.41 -20.56
N ARG A 595 -16.36 -11.81 -21.78
CA ARG A 595 -16.62 -13.23 -22.12
C ARG A 595 -15.41 -14.11 -21.89
N THR A 596 -14.25 -13.69 -22.35
CA THR A 596 -12.99 -14.45 -22.21
C THR A 596 -12.62 -14.58 -20.74
N LEU A 597 -12.79 -13.49 -19.96
CA LEU A 597 -12.58 -13.50 -18.51
C LEU A 597 -13.50 -14.50 -17.81
N MET A 598 -14.81 -14.44 -18.08
CA MET A 598 -15.78 -15.38 -17.52
C MET A 598 -15.47 -16.83 -17.90
N HIS A 599 -15.07 -17.07 -19.16
CA HIS A 599 -14.73 -18.40 -19.64
C HIS A 599 -13.49 -18.96 -18.93
N CYS A 600 -12.43 -18.16 -18.78
CA CYS A 600 -11.22 -18.55 -18.07
C CYS A 600 -11.48 -18.78 -16.57
N ALA A 601 -12.27 -17.90 -15.93
CA ALA A 601 -12.68 -18.09 -14.53
C ALA A 601 -13.48 -19.39 -14.34
N LYS A 602 -14.44 -19.68 -15.23
CA LYS A 602 -15.18 -20.97 -15.22
C LYS A 602 -14.25 -22.15 -15.39
N LYS A 603 -13.33 -22.07 -16.36
CA LYS A 603 -12.40 -23.17 -16.68
C LYS A 603 -11.50 -23.47 -15.49
N PHE A 604 -10.97 -22.45 -14.82
CA PHE A 604 -10.13 -22.62 -13.65
C PHE A 604 -10.94 -23.04 -12.40
N GLY A 605 -12.16 -22.51 -12.21
CA GLY A 605 -13.09 -22.98 -11.18
C GLY A 605 -13.32 -24.49 -11.25
N LYS A 606 -13.47 -25.04 -12.46
CA LYS A 606 -13.56 -26.49 -12.69
C LYS A 606 -12.29 -27.27 -12.37
N VAL A 607 -11.11 -26.67 -12.51
CA VAL A 607 -9.85 -27.26 -12.03
C VAL A 607 -9.88 -27.32 -10.52
N LEU A 608 -10.23 -26.22 -9.84
CA LEU A 608 -10.35 -26.19 -8.39
C LEU A 608 -11.36 -27.22 -7.86
N SER A 609 -12.52 -27.36 -8.48
CA SER A 609 -13.52 -28.37 -8.09
C SER A 609 -13.01 -29.82 -8.19
N ARG A 610 -12.07 -30.08 -9.09
CA ARG A 610 -11.49 -31.42 -9.30
C ARG A 610 -10.33 -31.71 -8.36
N GLU A 611 -9.48 -30.71 -8.17
CA GLU A 611 -8.20 -30.87 -7.47
C GLU A 611 -8.30 -30.51 -5.97
N VAL A 612 -9.23 -29.65 -5.57
CA VAL A 612 -9.33 -29.13 -4.20
C VAL A 612 -10.64 -29.57 -3.53
N PRO A 613 -10.59 -30.44 -2.49
CA PRO A 613 -11.78 -30.82 -1.76
C PRO A 613 -12.34 -29.66 -0.93
N LEU A 614 -13.67 -29.63 -0.71
CA LEU A 614 -14.30 -28.65 0.16
C LEU A 614 -13.80 -28.79 1.61
N TYR A 615 -13.11 -27.76 2.10
CA TYR A 615 -12.45 -27.78 3.42
C TYR A 615 -13.40 -27.91 4.63
N TYR A 616 -14.66 -27.50 4.50
CA TYR A 616 -15.66 -27.56 5.56
C TYR A 616 -16.58 -28.79 5.48
N ASN A 617 -16.31 -29.71 4.55
CA ASN A 617 -17.01 -30.99 4.48
C ASN A 617 -16.25 -32.14 5.19
N LYS A 618 -15.06 -31.86 5.74
CA LYS A 618 -14.31 -32.82 6.55
C LYS A 618 -14.87 -32.81 7.99
N PRO A 619 -15.18 -33.98 8.58
CA PRO A 619 -15.76 -34.09 9.91
C PRO A 619 -14.87 -33.55 11.03
#